data_AF-A0A6P0Y045-F1
#
_entry.id   AF-A0A6P0Y045-F1
#
_cell.length_a   1.000
_cell.length_b   1.000
_cell.length_c   1.000
_cell.angle_alpha   90.00
_cell.angle_beta   90.00
_cell.angle_gamma   90.00
#
_symmetry.space_group_name_H-M   'P 1'
#
loop_
_entity.id
_entity.type
_entity.pdbx_description
1 polymer ?
#
loop_
_entity_poly.entity_id
_entity_poly.type
_entity_poly.pdbx_seq_one_letter_code
_entity_poly.pdbx_strand_id
1 'polypeptide(L)'
;LFKMSWLQHEKLARLQINQDNFLKTYIKPIQHAHQINGIIVPKDKGIFFAKRDYYVQIPQLSPNKLVALVIATFTTDKVTKCGFAIARHIKALKFDFDYIFQQQEEEEIFPLEFESIVN
;
A
#
# COMPACT_ATOMS: atom_id res chain seq x y z
N LEU A 1 1.28 7.94 1.82
CA LEU A 1 1.15 7.01 0.67
C LEU A 1 2.48 6.41 0.23
N PHE A 2 3.45 7.18 -0.29
CA PHE A 2 4.74 6.61 -0.76
C PHE A 2 5.61 5.92 0.31
N LYS A 3 5.41 6.26 1.58
CA LYS A 3 6.08 5.61 2.73
C LYS A 3 5.29 4.44 3.33
N MET A 4 4.15 4.08 2.73
CA MET A 4 3.36 2.93 3.18
C MET A 4 3.83 1.66 2.49
N SER A 5 3.74 0.53 3.20
CA SER A 5 3.86 -0.80 2.59
C SER A 5 2.69 -1.07 1.64
N TRP A 6 2.81 -2.10 0.80
CA TRP A 6 1.74 -2.44 -0.13
C TRP A 6 0.53 -3.04 0.61
N LEU A 7 0.74 -3.72 1.73
CA LEU A 7 -0.35 -4.11 2.63
C LEU A 7 -1.14 -2.90 3.14
N GLN A 8 -0.45 -1.84 3.58
CA GLN A 8 -1.08 -0.60 4.02
C GLN A 8 -1.82 0.10 2.87
N HIS A 9 -1.31 0.03 1.63
CA HIS A 9 -2.05 0.52 0.46
C HIS A 9 -3.36 -0.25 0.24
N GLU A 10 -3.31 -1.57 0.41
CA GLU A 10 -4.48 -2.44 0.28
C GLU A 10 -5.55 -2.12 1.32
N LYS A 11 -5.15 -2.01 2.60
CA LYS A 11 -6.02 -1.58 3.69
C LYS A 11 -6.64 -0.22 3.39
N LEU A 12 -5.85 0.76 2.97
CA LEU A 12 -6.37 2.07 2.57
C LEU A 12 -7.36 1.97 1.40
N ALA A 13 -7.06 1.17 0.38
CA ALA A 13 -7.95 1.00 -0.77
C ALA A 13 -9.30 0.42 -0.36
N ARG A 14 -9.34 -0.54 0.57
CA ARG A 14 -10.57 -1.16 1.08
C ARG A 14 -11.51 -0.14 1.76
N LEU A 15 -10.94 0.91 2.35
CA LEU A 15 -11.74 1.98 2.97
C LEU A 15 -12.45 2.87 1.94
N GLN A 16 -12.01 2.89 0.68
CA GLN A 16 -12.54 3.83 -0.30
C GLN A 16 -13.87 3.36 -0.88
N ILE A 17 -14.73 4.31 -1.23
CA ILE A 17 -16.05 4.04 -1.83
C ILE A 17 -15.89 3.33 -3.18
N ASN A 18 -14.95 3.79 -4.01
CA ASN A 18 -14.60 3.16 -5.27
C ASN A 18 -13.17 2.63 -5.22
N GLN A 19 -13.03 1.43 -4.64
CA GLN A 19 -11.75 0.78 -4.37
C GLN A 19 -10.92 0.60 -5.66
N ASP A 20 -11.55 0.11 -6.73
CA ASP A 20 -10.88 -0.15 -8.01
C ASP A 20 -10.33 1.12 -8.65
N ASN A 21 -11.14 2.19 -8.68
CA ASN A 21 -10.70 3.46 -9.23
C ASN A 21 -9.56 4.04 -8.39
N PHE A 22 -9.67 3.97 -7.06
CA PHE A 22 -8.61 4.45 -6.16
C PHE A 22 -7.31 3.68 -6.34
N LEU A 23 -7.39 2.35 -6.44
CA LEU A 23 -6.24 1.47 -6.69
C LEU A 23 -5.54 1.84 -8.01
N LYS A 24 -6.29 1.92 -9.11
CA LYS A 24 -5.74 2.22 -10.43
C LYS A 24 -5.17 3.64 -10.51
N THR A 25 -5.84 4.60 -9.88
CA THR A 25 -5.50 6.02 -10.00
C THR A 25 -4.34 6.43 -9.10
N TYR A 26 -4.28 5.92 -7.86
CA TYR A 26 -3.36 6.40 -6.84
C TYR A 26 -2.38 5.33 -6.33
N ILE A 27 -2.83 4.09 -6.12
CA ILE A 27 -1.97 3.06 -5.52
C ILE A 27 -1.02 2.43 -6.53
N LYS A 28 -1.53 1.88 -7.63
CA LYS A 28 -0.70 1.19 -8.64
C LYS A 28 0.42 2.08 -9.21
N PRO A 29 0.21 3.38 -9.46
CA PRO A 29 1.31 4.26 -9.87
C PRO A 29 2.43 4.35 -8.82
N ILE A 30 2.08 4.41 -7.53
CA ILE A 30 3.06 4.43 -6.43
C ILE A 30 3.82 3.10 -6.37
N GLN A 31 3.11 1.97 -6.43
CA GLN A 31 3.73 0.64 -6.43
C GLN A 31 4.66 0.46 -7.63
N HIS A 32 4.26 0.93 -8.81
CA HIS A 32 5.11 0.93 -9.99
C HIS A 32 6.36 1.80 -9.79
N ALA A 33 6.20 3.01 -9.23
CA ALA A 33 7.31 3.89 -8.89
C ALA A 33 8.26 3.23 -7.87
N HIS A 34 7.74 2.50 -6.88
CA HIS A 34 8.55 1.71 -5.94
C HIS A 34 9.39 0.65 -6.66
N GLN A 35 8.77 -0.11 -7.57
CA GLN A 35 9.43 -1.18 -8.32
C GLN A 35 10.57 -0.65 -9.19
N ILE A 36 10.30 0.35 -10.04
CA ILE A 36 11.28 0.84 -11.01
C ILE A 36 12.45 1.57 -10.33
N ASN A 37 12.26 2.08 -9.11
CA ASN A 37 13.31 2.74 -8.32
C ASN A 37 13.99 1.82 -7.31
N GLY A 38 13.69 0.53 -7.32
CA GLY A 38 14.29 -0.46 -6.42
C GLY A 38 13.94 -0.27 -4.94
N ILE A 39 12.81 0.39 -4.63
CA ILE A 39 12.41 0.72 -3.25
C ILE A 39 11.74 -0.48 -2.60
N ILE A 40 10.78 -1.09 -3.29
CA ILE A 40 10.20 -2.39 -2.96
C ILE A 40 10.38 -3.25 -4.20
N VAL A 41 11.14 -4.34 -4.06
CA VAL A 41 11.46 -5.25 -5.15
C VAL A 41 10.86 -6.60 -4.84
N PRO A 42 9.88 -7.07 -5.62
CA PRO A 42 9.40 -8.43 -5.53
C PRO A 42 10.54 -9.41 -5.82
N LYS A 43 11.09 -10.03 -4.76
CA LYS A 43 11.97 -11.18 -4.92
C LYS A 43 11.10 -12.35 -5.37
N ASP A 44 11.53 -13.03 -6.41
CA ASP A 44 10.90 -14.25 -6.94
C ASP A 44 9.39 -14.11 -7.26
N LYS A 45 9.08 -13.42 -8.38
CA LYS A 45 7.71 -13.26 -8.90
C LYS A 45 6.92 -14.58 -9.06
N GLY A 46 7.57 -15.74 -8.95
CA GLY A 46 6.97 -17.08 -9.01
C GLY A 46 6.79 -17.80 -7.66
N ILE A 47 7.35 -17.32 -6.55
CA ILE A 47 7.27 -18.00 -5.24
C ILE A 47 6.21 -17.32 -4.38
N PHE A 48 5.19 -18.07 -3.97
CA PHE A 48 4.05 -17.54 -3.21
C PHE A 48 4.46 -16.90 -1.87
N PHE A 49 5.46 -17.45 -1.17
CA PHE A 49 5.94 -16.94 0.12
C PHE A 49 6.76 -15.66 0.00
N ALA A 50 7.57 -15.53 -1.06
CA ALA A 50 8.31 -14.29 -1.34
C ALA A 50 7.38 -13.10 -1.53
N LYS A 51 6.10 -13.35 -1.89
CA LYS A 51 5.08 -12.31 -1.96
C LYS A 51 4.87 -11.58 -0.64
N ARG A 52 4.88 -12.27 0.50
CA ARG A 52 4.55 -11.67 1.79
C ARG A 52 5.62 -10.69 2.26
N ASP A 53 6.89 -11.05 2.11
CA ASP A 53 8.03 -10.25 2.62
C ASP A 53 8.09 -8.84 2.03
N TYR A 54 7.98 -8.73 0.70
CA TYR A 54 7.98 -7.41 0.06
C TYR A 54 6.64 -6.68 0.24
N TYR A 55 5.54 -7.40 0.52
CA TYR A 55 4.22 -6.79 0.67
C TYR A 55 4.09 -5.97 1.95
N VAL A 56 4.71 -6.45 3.02
CA VAL A 56 4.74 -5.79 4.32
C VAL A 56 5.91 -4.82 4.48
N GLN A 57 6.89 -4.87 3.56
CA GLN A 57 8.07 -4.01 3.58
C GLN A 57 7.70 -2.52 3.61
N ILE A 58 8.23 -1.78 4.60
CA ILE A 58 8.05 -0.34 4.71
C ILE A 58 9.11 0.39 3.86
N PRO A 59 8.71 1.23 2.89
CA PRO A 59 9.64 2.01 2.07
C PRO A 59 10.51 2.97 2.88
N GLN A 60 11.83 2.87 2.72
CA GLN A 60 12.77 3.85 3.28
C GLN A 60 13.09 4.93 2.23
N LEU A 61 12.59 6.14 2.45
CA LEU A 61 12.71 7.26 1.51
C LEU A 61 13.17 8.53 2.23
N SER A 62 14.26 9.12 1.74
CA SER A 62 14.67 10.47 2.13
C SER A 62 13.62 11.50 1.68
N PRO A 63 13.50 12.65 2.36
CA PRO A 63 12.55 13.70 1.97
C PRO A 63 12.70 14.15 0.51
N ASN A 64 13.94 14.34 0.04
CA ASN A 64 14.20 14.77 -1.34
C ASN A 64 13.75 13.72 -2.36
N LYS A 65 14.05 12.44 -2.11
CA LYS A 65 13.63 11.34 -3.01
C LYS A 65 12.11 11.17 -2.98
N LEU A 66 11.47 11.34 -1.84
CA LEU A 66 10.01 11.33 -1.72
C LEU A 66 9.37 12.40 -2.62
N VAL A 67 9.84 13.65 -2.54
CA VAL A 67 9.31 14.75 -3.37
C VAL A 67 9.50 14.45 -4.86
N ALA A 68 10.71 14.02 -5.25
CA ALA A 68 10.99 13.66 -6.63
C ALA A 68 10.05 12.56 -7.16
N LEU A 69 9.80 11.51 -6.37
CA LEU A 69 8.89 10.43 -6.74
C LEU A 69 7.44 10.92 -6.87
N VAL A 70 6.98 11.77 -5.97
CA VAL A 70 5.62 12.34 -6.04
C VAL A 70 5.45 13.13 -7.34
N ILE A 71 6.40 14.01 -7.66
CA ILE A 71 6.38 14.82 -8.88
C ILE A 71 6.43 13.94 -10.14
N ALA A 72 7.29 12.91 -10.15
CA ALA A 72 7.44 12.03 -11.30
C ALA A 72 6.23 11.10 -11.51
N THR A 73 5.52 10.73 -10.44
CA THR A 73 4.43 9.74 -10.51
C THR A 73 3.09 10.37 -10.88
N PHE A 74 2.83 11.59 -10.44
CA PHE A 74 1.52 12.22 -10.61
C PHE A 74 1.61 13.47 -11.48
N THR A 75 0.79 13.51 -12.52
CA THR A 75 0.61 14.71 -13.34
C THR A 75 -0.11 15.79 -12.54
N THR A 76 0.12 17.06 -12.91
CA THR A 76 -0.59 18.20 -12.32
C THR A 76 -2.10 18.00 -12.33
N ASP A 77 -2.68 17.51 -13.44
CA ASP A 77 -4.11 17.22 -13.57
C ASP A 77 -4.61 16.22 -12.50
N LYS A 78 -3.88 15.13 -12.24
CA LYS A 78 -4.25 14.15 -11.22
C LYS A 78 -4.20 14.76 -9.82
N VAL A 79 -3.16 15.54 -9.52
CA VAL A 79 -3.01 16.21 -8.21
C VAL A 79 -4.14 17.23 -8.00
N THR A 80 -4.42 18.05 -9.01
CA THR A 80 -5.50 19.04 -8.98
C THR A 80 -6.86 18.38 -8.77
N LYS A 81 -7.20 17.33 -9.53
CA LYS A 81 -8.45 16.58 -9.37
C LYS A 81 -8.59 15.99 -7.97
N CYS A 82 -7.52 15.42 -7.42
CA CYS A 82 -7.50 14.89 -6.06
C CYS A 82 -7.78 15.99 -5.03
N GLY A 83 -7.08 17.13 -5.14
CA GLY A 83 -7.28 18.28 -4.25
C GLY A 83 -8.72 18.79 -4.28
N PHE A 84 -9.31 18.92 -5.47
CA PHE A 84 -10.73 19.31 -5.61
C PHE A 84 -11.68 18.30 -4.98
N ALA A 85 -11.45 17.00 -5.17
CA ALA A 85 -12.30 15.97 -4.58
C ALA A 85 -12.30 16.04 -3.04
N ILE A 86 -11.11 16.15 -2.44
CA ILE A 86 -10.95 16.26 -0.98
C ILE A 86 -11.57 17.54 -0.44
N ALA A 87 -11.32 18.68 -1.09
CA ALA A 87 -11.85 19.97 -0.65
C ALA A 87 -13.39 20.04 -0.72
N ARG A 88 -13.99 19.39 -1.73
CA ARG A 88 -15.43 19.44 -1.96
C ARG A 88 -16.22 18.47 -1.08
N HIS A 89 -15.64 17.34 -0.69
CA HIS A 89 -16.38 16.30 0.01
C HIS A 89 -15.53 15.61 1.08
N ILE A 90 -15.97 15.73 2.34
CA ILE A 90 -15.25 15.18 3.50
C ILE A 90 -15.05 13.65 3.44
N LYS A 91 -15.89 12.92 2.70
CA LYS A 91 -15.75 11.47 2.49
C LYS A 91 -15.08 11.09 1.17
N ALA A 92 -14.48 12.03 0.45
CA ALA A 92 -13.76 11.76 -0.80
C ALA A 92 -12.53 10.87 -0.60
N LEU A 93 -11.94 10.91 0.59
CA LEU A 93 -10.88 10.02 1.03
C LEU A 93 -11.22 9.56 2.46
N LYS A 94 -11.49 8.27 2.62
CA LYS A 94 -11.65 7.68 3.97
C LYS A 94 -10.28 7.23 4.47
N PHE A 95 -9.91 7.67 5.66
CA PHE A 95 -8.62 7.34 6.24
C PHE A 95 -8.81 6.96 7.71
N ASP A 96 -8.46 5.72 8.03
CA ASP A 96 -8.50 5.17 9.39
C ASP A 96 -7.08 4.76 9.75
N PHE A 97 -6.44 5.53 10.65
CA PHE A 97 -5.05 5.33 10.99
C PHE A 97 -4.84 3.99 11.70
N ASP A 98 -5.68 3.69 12.68
CA ASP A 98 -5.56 2.47 13.48
C ASP A 98 -5.72 1.25 12.58
N TYR A 99 -6.76 1.20 11.74
CA TYR A 99 -6.95 0.10 10.80
C TYR A 99 -5.77 -0.08 9.83
N ILE A 100 -5.30 1.02 9.21
CA ILE A 100 -4.25 0.96 8.17
C ILE A 100 -2.92 0.53 8.78
N PHE A 101 -2.55 1.08 9.93
CA PHE A 101 -1.23 0.91 10.54
C PHE A 101 -1.17 -0.12 11.65
N GLN A 102 -2.31 -0.70 12.07
CA GLN A 102 -2.32 -1.84 12.95
C GLN A 102 -1.44 -2.94 12.33
N GLN A 103 -0.36 -3.26 13.05
CA GLN A 103 0.44 -4.44 12.77
C GLN A 103 -0.52 -5.61 12.89
N GLN A 104 -0.66 -6.40 11.81
CA GLN A 104 -1.21 -7.73 11.99
C GLN A 104 -0.22 -8.43 12.93
N GLU A 105 -0.64 -8.68 14.18
CA GLU A 105 -0.26 -9.92 14.84
C GLU A 105 -0.42 -10.99 13.77
N GLU A 106 0.63 -11.79 13.57
CA GLU A 106 0.65 -12.83 12.55
C GLU A 106 -0.71 -13.52 12.59
N GLU A 107 -1.55 -13.28 11.58
CA GLU A 107 -2.72 -14.13 11.35
C GLU A 107 -2.09 -15.48 11.05
N GLU A 108 -1.90 -16.26 12.11
CA GLU A 108 -1.59 -17.68 12.10
C GLU A 108 -2.68 -18.30 11.23
N ILE A 109 -2.33 -18.50 9.96
CA ILE A 109 -3.21 -19.16 8.98
C ILE A 109 -3.53 -20.60 9.46
N PHE A 110 -2.75 -21.11 10.42
CA PHE A 110 -2.97 -22.36 11.13
C PHE A 110 -3.05 -22.08 12.63
N PRO A 111 -4.18 -22.32 13.30
CA PRO A 111 -4.19 -22.32 14.76
C PRO A 111 -3.21 -23.38 15.26
N LEU A 112 -2.38 -23.02 16.25
CA LEU A 112 -1.43 -23.90 16.96
C LEU A 112 -2.01 -25.23 17.47
N GLU A 113 -3.35 -25.37 17.49
CA GLU A 113 -4.07 -26.57 17.90
C GLU A 113 -3.80 -27.81 17.02
N PHE A 114 -3.23 -27.64 15.81
CA PHE A 114 -2.95 -28.75 14.90
C PHE A 114 -1.62 -29.49 15.14
N GLU A 115 -0.76 -29.05 16.07
CA GLU A 115 0.52 -29.72 16.36
C GLU A 115 0.42 -30.94 17.30
N SER A 116 -0.78 -31.27 17.80
CA SER A 116 -0.94 -32.30 18.85
C SER A 116 -1.56 -33.63 18.42
N ILE A 117 -1.78 -33.88 17.13
CA ILE A 117 -2.27 -35.19 16.63
C ILE A 117 -1.15 -35.97 15.93
N VAL A 118 0.00 -36.13 16.58
CA VAL A 118 0.90 -37.27 16.35
C VAL A 118 1.60 -37.60 17.67
N ASN A 119 1.00 -38.51 18.45
CA ASN A 119 1.71 -39.46 19.32
C ASN A 119 0.80 -40.66 19.57
#